data_AF-A0A6I3LN52-F1
#
_entry.id   AF-A0A6I3LN52-F1
#
_cell.length_a   1.000
_cell.length_b   1.000
_cell.length_c   1.000
_cell.angle_alpha   90.00
_cell.angle_beta   90.00
_cell.angle_gamma   90.00
#
_symmetry.space_group_name_H-M   'P 1'
#
loop_
_entity.id
_entity.type
_entity.pdbx_description
1 polymer ?
#
loop_
_entity_poly.entity_id
_entity_poly.type
_entity_poly.pdbx_seq_one_letter_code
_entity_poly.pdbx_strand_id
1 'polypeptide(L)' 'MTIKPIRTEEDYHMALIRIKLLEDAKSDTPEADELEVLNILIEHYERENAPMGMPDPIDSIKIFNKYFNE' A
#
# COMPACT_ATOMS: atom_id res chain seq x y z
N MET A 1 18.76 5.18 -1.29
CA MET A 1 18.37 3.75 -1.32
C MET A 1 18.15 3.34 -2.77
N THR A 2 18.32 2.07 -3.14
CA THR A 2 17.95 1.63 -4.51
C THR A 2 16.50 1.15 -4.48
N ILE A 3 15.59 1.96 -4.99
CA ILE A 3 14.18 1.59 -5.13
C ILE A 3 14.06 0.51 -6.22
N LYS A 4 13.27 -0.52 -5.96
CA LYS A 4 13.02 -1.64 -6.89
C LYS A 4 11.52 -1.81 -7.13
N PRO A 5 11.10 -2.32 -8.30
CA PRO A 5 9.69 -2.64 -8.54
C PRO A 5 9.18 -3.67 -7.54
N ILE A 6 7.91 -3.55 -7.15
CA ILE A 6 7.22 -4.51 -6.30
C ILE A 6 6.70 -5.65 -7.19
N ARG A 7 7.17 -6.87 -6.94
CA ARG A 7 6.79 -8.06 -7.76
C ARG A 7 6.19 -9.18 -6.94
N THR A 8 6.45 -9.19 -5.63
CA THR A 8 5.99 -10.21 -4.70
C THR A 8 5.22 -9.58 -3.54
N GLU A 9 4.44 -10.38 -2.84
CA GLU A 9 3.74 -9.96 -1.62
C GLU A 9 4.73 -9.52 -0.52
N GLU A 10 5.93 -10.11 -0.47
CA GLU A 10 6.99 -9.68 0.44
C GLU A 10 7.50 -8.28 0.12
N ASP A 11 7.76 -7.98 -1.17
CA ASP A 11 8.14 -6.63 -1.60
C ASP A 11 7.07 -5.60 -1.23
N TYR A 12 5.80 -5.98 -1.38
CA TYR A 12 4.65 -5.14 -1.06
C TYR A 12 4.60 -4.83 0.44
N HIS A 13 4.71 -5.84 1.30
CA HIS A 13 4.75 -5.64 2.76
C HIS A 13 5.96 -4.80 3.20
N MET A 14 7.12 -5.01 2.60
CA MET A 14 8.32 -4.21 2.88
C MET A 14 8.12 -2.75 2.48
N ALA A 15 7.48 -2.49 1.34
CA ALA A 15 7.14 -1.13 0.90
C ALA A 15 6.16 -0.45 1.87
N LEU A 16 5.13 -1.15 2.35
CA LEU A 16 4.20 -0.62 3.35
C LEU A 16 4.88 -0.29 4.68
N ILE A 17 5.78 -1.15 5.15
CA ILE A 17 6.58 -0.87 6.36
C ILE A 17 7.44 0.37 6.14
N ARG A 18 8.06 0.50 4.96
CA ARG A 18 8.90 1.65 4.64
C ARG A 18 8.11 2.96 4.62
N ILE A 19 6.92 2.97 4.03
CA ILE A 19 6.01 4.13 4.06
C ILE A 19 5.74 4.58 5.50
N LYS A 20 5.43 3.65 6.42
CA LYS A 20 5.19 3.99 7.83
C LYS A 20 6.41 4.64 8.49
N LEU A 21 7.62 4.21 8.13
CA LEU A 21 8.86 4.82 8.64
C LEU A 21 9.14 6.20 8.04
N LEU A 22 8.48 6.55 6.94
CA LEU A 22 8.65 7.81 6.21
C LEU A 22 7.44 8.76 6.44
N GLU A 23 6.52 8.45 7.36
CA GLU A 23 5.29 9.24 7.55
C GLU A 23 5.56 10.68 8.00
N ASP A 24 6.64 10.91 8.74
CA ASP A 24 7.10 12.21 9.20
C ASP A 24 8.09 12.89 8.23
N ALA A 25 8.26 12.35 7.01
CA ALA A 25 9.13 12.95 6.00
C ALA A 25 8.65 14.36 5.65
N LYS A 26 9.58 15.31 5.68
CA LYS A 26 9.29 16.70 5.34
C LYS A 26 9.30 16.86 3.83
N SER A 27 8.50 17.79 3.34
CA SER A 27 8.53 18.22 1.93
C SER A 27 9.96 18.60 1.51
N ASP A 28 10.28 18.35 0.24
CA ASP A 28 11.59 18.64 -0.38
C ASP A 28 12.78 17.87 0.25
N THR A 29 12.54 16.71 0.86
CA THR A 29 13.61 15.80 1.27
C THR A 29 13.63 14.51 0.44
N PRO A 30 14.79 13.83 0.32
CA PRO A 30 14.88 12.55 -0.38
C PRO A 30 13.93 11.48 0.17
N GLU A 31 13.57 11.57 1.45
CA GLU A 31 12.58 10.72 2.10
C GLU A 31 11.16 10.96 1.58
N ALA A 32 10.79 12.22 1.29
CA ALA A 32 9.51 12.54 0.66
C ALA A 32 9.45 12.04 -0.79
N ASP A 33 10.56 12.19 -1.55
CA ASP A 33 10.67 11.62 -2.89
C ASP A 33 10.54 10.09 -2.85
N GLU A 34 11.19 9.44 -1.87
CA GLU A 34 11.08 8.00 -1.67
C GLU A 34 9.64 7.57 -1.33
N LEU A 35 8.96 8.32 -0.46
CA LEU A 35 7.57 8.08 -0.08
C LEU A 35 6.64 8.18 -1.29
N GLU A 36 6.81 9.19 -2.15
CA GLU A 36 6.02 9.36 -3.36
C GLU A 36 6.21 8.18 -4.33
N VAL A 37 7.45 7.79 -4.58
CA VAL A 37 7.76 6.66 -5.48
C VAL A 37 7.20 5.34 -4.93
N LEU A 38 7.32 5.09 -3.61
CA LEU A 38 6.76 3.87 -3.00
C LEU A 38 5.25 3.80 -3.12
N ASN A 39 4.55 4.92 -2.96
CA ASN A 39 3.10 4.99 -3.16
C ASN A 39 2.70 4.59 -4.58
N ILE A 40 3.41 5.11 -5.60
CA ILE A 40 3.15 4.79 -7.01
C ILE A 40 3.36 3.29 -7.28
N LEU A 41 4.43 2.71 -6.72
CA LEU A 41 4.74 1.29 -6.91
C LEU A 41 3.71 0.37 -6.24
N ILE A 42 3.25 0.74 -5.05
CA ILE A 42 2.18 0.03 -4.33
C ILE A 42 0.89 0.08 -5.15
N GLU A 43 0.46 1.25 -5.59
CA GLU A 43 -0.76 1.39 -6.41
C GLU A 43 -0.67 0.53 -7.68
N HIS A 44 0.49 0.52 -8.35
CA HIS A 44 0.69 -0.32 -9.54
C HIS A 44 0.55 -1.80 -9.20
N TYR A 45 1.24 -2.27 -8.15
CA TYR A 45 1.17 -3.67 -7.73
C TYR A 45 -0.26 -4.05 -7.33
N GLU A 46 -0.96 -3.21 -6.56
CA GLU A 46 -2.35 -3.41 -6.20
C GLU A 46 -3.26 -3.44 -7.43
N ARG A 47 -3.06 -2.58 -8.42
CA ARG A 47 -3.88 -2.63 -9.65
C ARG A 47 -3.74 -3.97 -10.40
N GLU A 48 -2.54 -4.53 -10.42
CA GLU A 48 -2.27 -5.81 -11.09
C GLU A 48 -2.70 -7.03 -10.26
N ASN A 49 -2.64 -6.93 -8.92
CA ASN A 49 -2.85 -8.06 -8.01
C ASN A 49 -4.16 -7.97 -7.21
N ALA A 50 -4.84 -6.83 -7.22
CA ALA A 50 -6.14 -6.69 -6.58
C ALA A 50 -7.12 -7.64 -7.26
N PRO A 51 -7.96 -8.35 -6.48
CA PRO A 51 -9.10 -9.04 -7.06
C PRO A 51 -9.92 -7.97 -7.80
N MET A 52 -10.06 -8.11 -9.12
CA MET A 52 -10.78 -7.13 -9.93
C MET A 52 -12.16 -6.88 -9.34
N GLY A 53 -12.38 -5.65 -8.87
CA GLY A 53 -13.67 -5.19 -8.36
C GLY A 53 -13.63 -4.89 -6.88
N MET A 54 -14.30 -3.81 -6.48
CA MET A 54 -14.75 -3.65 -5.09
C MET A 54 -15.22 -5.02 -4.57
N PRO A 55 -14.86 -5.41 -3.33
CA PRO A 55 -15.46 -6.59 -2.75
C PRO A 55 -16.96 -6.48 -2.96
N ASP A 56 -17.57 -7.55 -3.47
CA ASP A 56 -19.02 -7.60 -3.67
C ASP A 56 -19.70 -6.98 -2.44
N PRO A 57 -20.80 -6.23 -2.57
CA PRO A 57 -21.45 -5.59 -1.43
C PRO A 57 -21.60 -6.53 -0.22
N ILE A 58 -21.76 -7.84 -0.46
CA ILE A 58 -21.76 -8.89 0.56
C ILE A 58 -20.40 -9.03 1.27
N ASP A 59 -19.30 -9.07 0.54
CA ASP A 59 -17.95 -9.14 1.12
C ASP A 59 -17.56 -7.82 1.81
N SER A 60 -18.03 -6.68 1.32
CA SER A 60 -17.92 -5.39 2.02
C SER A 60 -18.63 -5.41 3.38
N ILE A 61 -19.83 -6.00 3.46
CA ILE A 61 -20.55 -6.18 4.74
C ILE A 61 -19.83 -7.15 5.68
N LYS A 62 -19.23 -8.24 5.15
CA LYS A 62 -18.43 -9.17 5.96
C LYS A 62 -17.19 -8.49 6.54
N ILE A 63 -16.48 -7.69 5.73
CA ILE A 63 -15.35 -6.89 6.19
C ILE A 63 -15.82 -5.92 7.28
N PHE A 64 -16.88 -5.15 7.03
CA PHE A 64 -17.43 -4.22 8.01
C PHE A 64 -17.76 -4.90 9.35
N ASN A 65 -18.52 -6.00 9.32
CA ASN A 65 -18.87 -6.74 10.54
C ASN A 65 -17.66 -7.38 11.24
N LYS A 66 -16.61 -7.74 10.51
CA LYS A 66 -15.38 -8.32 11.08
C LYS A 66 -14.55 -7.27 11.82
N TYR A 67 -14.54 -6.03 11.35
CA TYR A 67 -13.64 -4.98 11.86
C TYR A 67 -14.33 -3.93 12.74
N PHE A 68 -15.66 -3.78 12.67
CA PHE A 68 -16.40 -2.69 13.32
C PHE A 68 -17.51 -3.16 14.26
N ASN A 69 -17.70 -4.48 14.44
CA ASN A 69 -18.71 -5.05 15.33
C ASN A 69 -18.04 -5.65 16.59
N GLU A 70 -17.20 -4.84 17.25
CA GLU A 70 -16.86 -5.01 18.67
C GLU A 70 -17.85 -4.21 19.54
#